data_AF-A0A3S0BQX0-F1
#
_entry.id   AF-A0A3S0BQX0-F1
#
_cell.length_a   1.000
_cell.length_b   1.000
_cell.length_c   1.000
_cell.angle_alpha   90.00
_cell.angle_beta   90.00
_cell.angle_gamma   90.00
#
_symmetry.space_group_name_H-M   'P 1'
#
loop_
_entity.id
_entity.type
_entity.pdbx_description
1 polymer ?
#
loop_
_entity_poly.entity_id
_entity_poly.type
_entity_poly.pdbx_seq_one_letter_code
_entity_poly.pdbx_strand_id
1 'polypeptide(L)'
;MPLISEEYVAAYARATGTNHNHAREKLRRIKEPLRSRIVRAAMTQASLGSQGLHDPIEDEPLLRQVLEQAEQEAKMSLADQGVEMHMGYCHLFWEKKAEILADRYGITWFSPADMNPYVLYD
;
A
#
# COMPACT_ATOMS: atom_id res chain seq x y z
N MET A 1 -8.98 24.43 -4.92
CA MET A 1 -7.99 23.35 -4.68
C MET A 1 -8.28 22.73 -3.32
N PRO A 2 -8.25 21.39 -3.16
CA PRO A 2 -8.55 20.77 -1.88
C PRO A 2 -7.46 21.12 -0.85
N LEU A 3 -7.90 21.57 0.33
CA LEU A 3 -7.04 21.80 1.47
C LEU A 3 -6.65 20.44 2.07
N ILE A 4 -5.35 20.18 2.23
CA ILE A 4 -4.84 19.00 2.95
C ILE A 4 -4.63 19.42 4.40
N SER A 5 -5.14 18.64 5.35
CA SER A 5 -4.97 18.91 6.79
C SER A 5 -3.49 18.95 7.18
N GLU A 6 -3.13 19.92 8.02
CA GLU A 6 -1.76 20.02 8.56
C GLU A 6 -1.37 18.80 9.41
N GLU A 7 -2.35 18.15 10.04
CA GLU A 7 -2.16 16.88 10.75
C GLU A 7 -1.71 15.77 9.79
N TYR A 8 -2.33 15.68 8.61
CA TYR A 8 -2.00 14.67 7.60
C TYR A 8 -0.60 14.91 7.03
N VAL A 9 -0.25 16.18 6.81
CA VAL A 9 1.10 16.57 6.38
C VAL A 9 2.13 16.16 7.44
N ALA A 10 1.88 16.46 8.71
CA ALA A 10 2.78 16.11 9.80
C ALA A 10 2.95 14.59 9.98
N ALA A 11 1.85 13.84 9.93
CA ALA A 11 1.88 12.38 10.03
C ALA A 11 2.70 11.75 8.90
N TYR A 12 2.47 12.18 7.65
CA TYR A 12 3.20 11.69 6.49
C TYR A 12 4.67 12.08 6.50
N ALA A 13 4.98 13.34 6.86
CA ALA A 13 6.35 13.83 7.00
C ALA A 13 7.14 12.98 8.02
N ARG A 14 6.53 12.71 9.18
CA ARG A 14 7.10 11.84 10.20
C ARG A 14 7.32 10.41 9.71
N ALA A 15 6.32 9.82 9.04
CA ALA A 15 6.40 8.44 8.56
C ALA A 15 7.44 8.24 7.46
N THR A 16 7.65 9.24 6.60
CA THR A 16 8.55 9.15 5.44
C THR A 16 9.91 9.84 5.63
N GLY A 17 10.12 10.54 6.75
CA GLY A 17 11.32 11.34 6.99
C GLY A 17 11.45 12.57 6.08
N THR A 18 10.37 12.99 5.42
CA THR A 18 10.36 14.14 4.51
C THR A 18 9.97 15.43 5.25
N ASN A 19 10.27 16.59 4.66
CA ASN A 19 9.81 17.87 5.23
C ASN A 19 8.33 18.15 4.89
N HIS A 20 7.70 19.05 5.64
CA HIS A 20 6.27 19.35 5.52
C HIS A 20 5.86 19.90 4.14
N ASN A 21 6.73 20.67 3.48
CA ASN A 21 6.42 21.22 2.16
C ASN A 21 6.37 20.11 1.11
N HIS A 22 7.35 19.20 1.13
CA HIS A 22 7.38 18.04 0.27
C HIS A 22 6.19 17.12 0.53
N ALA A 23 5.92 16.80 1.81
CA ALA A 23 4.77 16.00 2.23
C ALA A 23 3.46 16.59 1.69
N ARG A 24 3.24 17.90 1.84
CA ARG A 24 2.02 18.58 1.37
C ARG A 24 1.87 18.52 -0.15
N GLU A 25 2.93 18.80 -0.89
CA GLU A 25 2.88 18.75 -2.36
C GLU A 25 2.56 17.33 -2.85
N LYS A 26 3.14 16.33 -2.21
CA LYS A 26 2.97 14.93 -2.58
C LYS A 26 1.57 14.42 -2.28
N LEU A 27 1.09 14.64 -1.06
CA LEU A 27 -0.30 14.32 -0.71
C LEU A 27 -1.30 15.02 -1.66
N ARG A 28 -1.00 16.23 -2.17
CA ARG A 28 -1.86 16.87 -3.20
C ARG A 28 -1.90 16.11 -4.53
N ARG A 29 -0.79 15.50 -4.95
CA ARG A 29 -0.68 14.78 -6.22
C ARG A 29 -1.30 13.38 -6.17
N ILE A 30 -1.28 12.75 -5.00
CA ILE A 30 -1.87 11.42 -4.80
C ILE A 30 -3.40 11.54 -4.84
N LYS A 31 -4.04 10.71 -5.68
CA LYS A 31 -5.49 10.66 -5.86
C LYS A 31 -6.15 9.79 -4.80
N GLU A 32 -7.44 9.99 -4.59
CA GLU A 32 -8.25 9.06 -3.79
C GLU A 32 -8.49 7.75 -4.56
N PRO A 33 -8.69 6.62 -3.85
CA PRO A 33 -8.67 6.48 -2.38
C PRO A 33 -7.28 6.27 -1.76
N LEU A 34 -6.22 6.14 -2.58
CA LEU A 34 -4.84 5.88 -2.11
C LEU A 34 -4.34 6.94 -1.12
N ARG A 35 -4.65 8.22 -1.35
CA ARG A 35 -4.25 9.28 -0.42
C ARG A 35 -4.83 9.07 0.98
N SER A 36 -6.12 8.77 1.08
CA SER A 36 -6.76 8.50 2.38
C SER A 36 -6.11 7.30 3.07
N ARG A 37 -5.73 6.27 2.31
CA ARG A 37 -5.06 5.07 2.82
C ARG A 37 -3.68 5.38 3.39
N ILE A 38 -2.85 6.11 2.63
CA ILE A 38 -1.52 6.54 3.06
C ILE A 38 -1.59 7.41 4.30
N VAL A 39 -2.53 8.36 4.36
CA VAL A 39 -2.71 9.22 5.52
C VAL A 39 -3.12 8.40 6.75
N ARG A 40 -4.11 7.50 6.61
CA ARG A 40 -4.54 6.61 7.69
C ARG A 40 -3.36 5.77 8.20
N ALA A 41 -2.61 5.15 7.30
CA ALA A 41 -1.41 4.39 7.63
C ALA A 41 -0.38 5.25 8.38
N ALA A 42 -0.04 6.44 7.86
CA ALA A 42 0.92 7.34 8.50
C ALA A 42 0.47 7.84 9.89
N MET A 43 -0.83 7.84 10.16
CA MET A 43 -1.39 8.19 11.47
C MET A 43 -1.35 7.00 12.45
N THR A 44 -1.61 5.78 12.00
CA THR A 44 -1.76 4.59 12.87
C THR A 44 -0.49 3.74 12.99
N GLN A 45 0.36 3.72 11.97
CA GLN A 45 1.55 2.87 11.84
C GLN A 45 2.87 3.62 12.16
N ALA A 46 2.79 4.88 12.62
CA ALA A 46 3.89 5.85 12.66
C ALA A 46 5.05 5.56 13.65
N SER A 47 5.25 4.30 14.01
CA SER A 47 6.31 3.81 14.90
C SER A 47 7.12 2.62 14.33
N LEU A 48 6.94 2.24 13.05
CA LEU A 48 7.48 0.97 12.51
C LEU A 48 8.94 0.98 11.99
N GLY A 49 9.70 2.06 12.17
CA GLY A 49 11.10 2.06 11.74
C GLY A 49 11.26 1.86 10.22
N SER A 50 12.12 0.94 9.79
CA SER A 50 12.61 0.82 8.40
C SER A 50 11.71 0.06 7.40
N GLN A 51 10.53 -0.42 7.79
CA GLN A 51 9.71 -1.31 6.93
C GLN A 51 8.76 -0.56 5.96
N GLY A 52 8.50 0.73 6.16
CA GLY A 52 7.54 1.49 5.34
C GLY A 52 6.08 1.31 5.81
N LEU A 53 5.14 1.97 5.11
CA LEU A 53 3.70 1.89 5.36
C LEU A 53 3.08 0.69 4.63
N HIS A 54 2.09 0.04 5.23
CA HIS A 54 1.25 -0.97 4.56
C HIS A 54 -0.21 -0.51 4.50
N ASP A 55 -1.03 -1.09 3.61
CA ASP A 55 -2.43 -0.67 3.54
C ASP A 55 -3.13 -1.01 4.86
N PRO A 56 -3.81 -0.05 5.53
CA PRO A 56 -4.48 -0.31 6.79
C PRO A 56 -5.55 -1.42 6.74
N ILE A 57 -6.03 -1.86 5.56
CA ILE A 57 -6.89 -3.06 5.53
C ILE A 57 -6.16 -4.32 5.98
N GLU A 58 -4.83 -4.38 5.87
CA GLU A 58 -4.04 -5.54 6.29
C GLU A 58 -4.07 -5.73 7.81
N ASP A 59 -4.33 -4.65 8.55
CA ASP A 59 -4.52 -4.67 10.00
C ASP A 59 -5.95 -5.07 10.41
N GLU A 60 -6.91 -5.14 9.47
CA GLU A 60 -8.32 -5.41 9.77
C GLU A 60 -8.55 -6.90 10.03
N PRO A 61 -8.89 -7.32 11.27
CA PRO A 61 -8.99 -8.74 11.62
C PRO A 61 -10.04 -9.51 10.80
N LEU A 62 -11.11 -8.81 10.39
CA LEU A 62 -12.20 -9.39 9.59
C LEU A 62 -11.77 -9.72 8.15
N LEU A 63 -10.71 -9.08 7.66
CA LEU A 63 -10.20 -9.28 6.29
C LEU A 63 -9.05 -10.27 6.23
N ARG A 64 -8.46 -10.66 7.38
CA ARG A 64 -7.29 -11.54 7.44
C ARG A 64 -7.43 -12.78 6.57
N GLN A 65 -8.52 -13.53 6.72
CA GLN A 65 -8.73 -14.76 5.97
C GLN A 65 -8.86 -14.51 4.46
N VAL A 66 -9.50 -13.41 4.05
CA VAL A 66 -9.65 -13.03 2.64
C VAL A 66 -8.30 -12.62 2.04
N LEU A 67 -7.50 -11.86 2.79
CA LEU A 67 -6.17 -11.43 2.36
C LEU A 67 -5.21 -12.61 2.22
N GLU A 68 -5.25 -13.57 3.16
CA GLU A 68 -4.47 -14.81 3.11
C GLU A 68 -4.89 -15.68 1.92
N GLN A 69 -6.19 -15.81 1.66
CA GLN A 69 -6.70 -16.55 0.49
C GLN A 69 -6.23 -15.92 -0.82
N ALA A 70 -6.41 -14.60 -0.97
CA ALA A 70 -5.98 -13.89 -2.18
C ALA A 70 -4.46 -13.99 -2.40
N GLU A 71 -3.68 -14.00 -1.32
CA GLU A 71 -2.23 -14.22 -1.39
C GLU A 71 -1.86 -15.63 -1.88
N GLN A 72 -2.51 -16.67 -1.37
CA GLN A 72 -2.26 -18.04 -1.84
C GLN A 72 -2.68 -18.19 -3.31
N GLU A 73 -3.83 -17.64 -3.68
CA GLU A 73 -4.31 -17.67 -5.06
C GLU A 73 -3.40 -16.92 -6.02
N ALA A 74 -2.85 -15.77 -5.62
CA ALA A 74 -1.88 -15.04 -6.42
C ALA A 74 -0.61 -15.85 -6.64
N LYS A 75 -0.08 -16.49 -5.59
CA LYS A 75 1.11 -17.37 -5.69
C LYS A 75 0.86 -18.56 -6.62
N MET A 76 -0.27 -19.26 -6.45
CA MET A 76 -0.64 -20.40 -7.29
C MET A 76 -0.85 -19.98 -8.74
N SER A 77 -1.57 -18.87 -8.98
CA SER A 77 -1.83 -18.37 -10.33
C SER A 77 -0.55 -18.02 -11.09
N LEU A 78 0.42 -17.39 -10.41
CA LEU A 78 1.72 -17.07 -11.01
C LEU A 78 2.55 -18.33 -11.26
N ALA A 79 2.55 -19.28 -10.32
CA ALA A 79 3.25 -20.56 -10.50
C ALA A 79 2.67 -21.37 -11.68
N ASP A 80 1.35 -21.42 -11.82
CA ASP A 80 0.67 -22.10 -12.94
C ASP A 80 0.98 -21.45 -14.30
N GLN A 81 1.27 -20.16 -14.31
CA GLN A 81 1.73 -19.42 -15.49
C GLN A 81 3.24 -19.60 -15.79
N GLY A 82 3.95 -20.36 -14.95
CA GLY A 82 5.40 -20.55 -15.08
C GLY A 82 6.23 -19.34 -14.67
N VAL A 83 5.67 -18.41 -13.88
CA VAL A 83 6.42 -17.26 -13.36
C VAL A 83 7.31 -17.71 -12.21
N GLU A 84 8.62 -17.57 -12.39
CA GLU A 84 9.61 -17.92 -11.37
C GLU A 84 9.82 -16.77 -10.37
N MET A 85 10.18 -17.12 -9.12
CA MET A 85 10.49 -16.15 -8.06
C MET A 85 11.88 -15.54 -8.25
N HIS A 86 12.01 -14.61 -9.19
CA HIS A 86 13.23 -13.82 -9.42
C HIS A 86 13.03 -12.34 -9.07
N MET A 87 14.07 -11.53 -9.28
CA MET A 87 14.05 -10.06 -9.12
C MET A 87 12.89 -9.43 -9.91
N GLY A 88 12.06 -8.62 -9.27
CA GLY A 88 10.84 -8.03 -9.83
C GLY A 88 9.57 -8.85 -9.59
N TYR A 89 9.67 -10.07 -9.05
CA TYR A 89 8.51 -10.93 -8.76
C TYR A 89 7.50 -10.26 -7.83
N CYS A 90 7.95 -9.43 -6.88
CA CYS A 90 7.07 -8.77 -5.92
C CYS A 90 6.00 -7.92 -6.62
N HIS A 91 6.36 -7.24 -7.71
CA HIS A 91 5.43 -6.41 -8.49
C HIS A 91 4.34 -7.25 -9.14
N LEU A 92 4.72 -8.37 -9.77
CA LEU A 92 3.77 -9.30 -10.39
C LEU A 92 2.84 -9.93 -9.34
N PHE A 93 3.40 -10.30 -8.20
CA PHE A 93 2.63 -10.84 -7.08
C PHE A 93 1.64 -9.82 -6.52
N TRP A 94 2.06 -8.57 -6.29
CA TRP A 94 1.17 -7.53 -5.78
C TRP A 94 0.07 -7.16 -6.77
N GLU A 95 0.40 -7.05 -8.06
CA GLU A 95 -0.58 -6.81 -9.12
C GLU A 95 -1.64 -7.93 -9.13
N LYS A 96 -1.20 -9.20 -9.11
CA LYS A 96 -2.12 -10.34 -9.10
C LYS A 96 -2.97 -10.40 -7.83
N LYS A 97 -2.40 -10.12 -6.66
CA LYS A 97 -3.13 -10.06 -5.39
C LYS A 97 -4.19 -8.95 -5.41
N ALA A 98 -3.84 -7.77 -5.94
CA ALA A 98 -4.77 -6.65 -6.06
C ALA A 98 -5.95 -6.98 -7.00
N GLU A 99 -5.67 -7.61 -8.14
CA GLU A 99 -6.68 -8.09 -9.10
C GLU A 99 -7.65 -9.07 -8.44
N ILE A 100 -7.14 -10.10 -7.74
CA ILE A 100 -7.96 -11.11 -7.07
C ILE A 100 -8.85 -10.47 -5.98
N LEU A 101 -8.28 -9.56 -5.17
CA LEU A 101 -9.03 -8.86 -4.12
C LEU A 101 -10.15 -7.98 -4.70
N ALA A 102 -9.87 -7.28 -5.80
CA ALA A 102 -10.85 -6.44 -6.47
C ALA A 102 -11.97 -7.28 -7.10
N ASP A 103 -11.62 -8.28 -7.91
CA ASP A 103 -12.58 -9.02 -8.73
C ASP A 103 -13.45 -9.99 -7.93
N ARG A 104 -12.86 -10.67 -6.93
CA ARG A 104 -13.58 -11.72 -6.18
C ARG A 104 -14.24 -11.20 -4.91
N TYR A 105 -13.64 -10.19 -4.27
CA TYR A 105 -14.07 -9.72 -2.95
C TYR A 105 -14.54 -8.27 -2.94
N GLY A 106 -14.39 -7.53 -4.05
CA GLY A 106 -14.75 -6.10 -4.12
C GLY A 106 -13.87 -5.23 -3.23
N ILE A 107 -12.65 -5.68 -2.90
CA ILE A 107 -11.72 -4.99 -1.99
C ILE A 107 -10.66 -4.28 -2.81
N THR A 108 -10.58 -2.95 -2.66
CA THR A 108 -9.43 -2.19 -3.13
C THR A 108 -8.30 -2.29 -2.11
N TRP A 109 -7.22 -2.95 -2.50
CA TRP A 109 -5.97 -3.05 -1.74
C TRP A 109 -4.86 -2.31 -2.49
N PHE A 110 -3.99 -1.62 -1.74
CA PHE A 110 -2.84 -0.93 -2.28
C PHE A 110 -1.54 -1.64 -1.89
N SER A 111 -0.66 -1.84 -2.88
CA SER A 111 0.60 -2.54 -2.68
C SER A 111 1.59 -1.74 -1.83
N PRO A 112 2.67 -2.38 -1.31
CA PRO A 112 3.77 -1.65 -0.71
C PRO A 112 4.35 -0.54 -1.61
N ALA A 113 4.42 -0.76 -2.93
CA ALA A 113 4.88 0.26 -3.88
C ALA A 113 3.90 1.44 -4.00
N ASP A 114 2.59 1.18 -3.97
CA ASP A 114 1.57 2.23 -3.98
C ASP A 114 1.60 3.06 -2.68
N MET A 115 1.72 2.37 -1.54
CA MET A 115 1.74 2.98 -0.21
C MET A 115 3.04 3.74 0.06
N ASN A 116 4.15 3.33 -0.57
CA ASN A 116 5.49 3.92 -0.39
C ASN A 116 6.12 4.34 -1.72
N PRO A 117 5.59 5.38 -2.40
CA PRO A 117 6.02 5.76 -3.76
C PRO A 117 7.47 6.31 -3.86
N TYR A 118 8.24 6.34 -2.78
CA TYR A 118 9.67 6.71 -2.78
C TYR A 118 10.60 5.53 -2.54
N VAL A 119 10.04 4.38 -2.20
CA VAL A 119 10.81 3.17 -2.01
C VAL A 119 10.83 2.45 -3.35
N LEU A 120 12.04 2.18 -3.83
CA LEU A 120 12.24 1.31 -4.98
C LEU A 120 12.20 -0.13 -4.46
N TYR A 121 11.14 -0.84 -4.83
CA TYR A 121 11.01 -2.26 -4.58
C TYR A 121 11.47 -3.04 -5.81
N ASP A 122 12.01 -4.23 -5.58
CA ASP A 122 12.43 -5.19 -6.60
C ASP A 122 12.20 -6.61 -6.07
#